data_AF-A0A8C4M080-F1
#
_entry.id   AF-A0A8C4M080-F1
#
_cell.length_a   1.000
_cell.length_b   1.000
_cell.length_c   1.000
_cell.angle_alpha   90.00
_cell.angle_beta   90.00
_cell.angle_gamma   90.00
#
_symmetry.space_group_name_H-M   'P 1'
#
loop_
_entity.id
_entity.type
_entity.pdbx_description
1 polymer ?
#
loop_
_entity_poly.entity_id
_entity_poly.type
_entity_poly.pdbx_seq_one_letter_code
_entity_poly.pdbx_strand_id
1 'polypeptide(L)'
;MARTKQTARKSTGGKAPRKQLATKAARKSAPATGGVKKPHRYRPGTVALREIRRYQKSTELLIRKLPFQRLVREIAQDFKTDLRFQTCGGGCVFCKPNNFIPWELLAHTLRSEELFSG
;
A
#
# COMPACT_ATOMS: atom_id res chain seq x y z
N MET A 1 5.79 40.27 45.49
CA MET A 1 4.95 40.37 44.27
C MET A 1 5.82 40.81 43.12
N ALA A 2 6.01 39.97 42.10
CA ALA A 2 6.92 40.24 40.98
C ALA A 2 6.18 40.90 39.80
N ARG A 3 6.70 42.03 39.33
CA ARG A 3 6.15 42.83 38.23
C ARG A 3 6.27 42.08 36.91
N THR A 4 5.15 41.66 36.34
CA THR A 4 5.07 41.05 35.01
C THR A 4 5.30 42.11 33.92
N LYS A 5 6.38 41.97 33.14
CA LYS A 5 6.56 42.75 31.90
C LYS A 5 5.68 42.13 30.82
N GLN A 6 4.60 42.81 30.46
CA GLN A 6 3.78 42.47 29.30
C GLN A 6 4.56 42.84 28.03
N THR A 7 5.16 41.86 27.38
CA THR A 7 5.71 42.08 26.03
C THR A 7 4.58 42.05 25.02
N ALA A 8 4.41 43.11 24.24
CA ALA A 8 3.44 43.17 23.16
C ALA A 8 3.69 42.02 22.17
N ARG A 9 2.76 41.06 22.12
CA ARG A 9 2.69 40.09 21.04
C ARG A 9 2.10 40.80 19.82
N LYS A 10 2.81 40.76 18.70
CA LYS A 10 2.29 41.23 17.40
C LYS A 10 1.04 40.43 17.07
N SER A 11 -0.13 41.06 17.14
CA SER A 11 -1.37 40.54 16.58
C SER A 11 -1.36 40.76 15.08
N THR A 12 -0.79 39.84 14.31
CA THR A 12 -1.12 39.77 12.88
C THR A 12 -2.49 39.11 12.75
N GLY A 13 -3.52 39.89 13.05
CA GLY A 13 -4.90 39.60 12.69
C GLY A 13 -5.13 39.94 11.22
N GLY A 14 -5.76 39.01 10.50
CA GLY A 14 -6.60 39.29 9.33
C GLY A 14 -5.92 39.94 8.13
N LYS A 15 -5.58 39.12 7.14
CA LYS A 15 -5.22 39.57 5.79
C LYS A 15 -6.39 40.35 5.19
N ALA A 16 -6.19 41.61 4.80
CA ALA A 16 -7.22 42.44 4.17
C ALA A 16 -7.72 41.86 2.83
N PRO A 17 -8.99 42.08 2.44
CA PRO A 17 -9.54 41.52 1.21
C PRO A 17 -8.96 42.26 0.00
N ARG A 18 -8.05 41.61 -0.73
CA ARG A 18 -7.44 42.17 -1.94
C ARG A 18 -8.32 41.88 -3.16
N LYS A 19 -8.76 42.96 -3.81
CA LYS A 19 -9.48 42.99 -5.10
C LYS A 19 -8.75 42.14 -6.15
N GLN A 20 -9.53 41.36 -6.92
CA GLN A 20 -9.07 40.36 -7.90
C GLN A 20 -8.21 40.96 -9.01
N LEU A 21 -7.01 40.40 -9.19
CA LEU A 21 -6.31 40.30 -10.47
C LEU A 21 -5.65 38.93 -10.51
N ALA A 22 -5.84 38.21 -11.61
CA ALA A 22 -5.49 36.80 -11.82
C ALA A 22 -4.08 36.46 -11.31
N THR A 23 -4.01 35.60 -10.30
CA THR A 23 -2.74 35.10 -9.79
C THR A 23 -2.46 33.73 -10.38
N LYS A 24 -1.58 33.72 -11.37
CA LYS A 24 -0.85 32.54 -11.87
C LYS A 24 -0.37 31.73 -10.66
N ALA A 25 -0.74 30.44 -10.60
CA ALA A 25 -0.41 29.54 -9.52
C ALA A 25 1.11 29.33 -9.41
N ALA A 26 1.78 30.24 -8.69
CA ALA A 26 3.14 30.05 -8.23
C ALA A 26 3.11 28.97 -7.15
N ARG A 27 3.30 27.71 -7.56
CA ARG A 27 3.65 26.62 -6.64
C ARG A 27 4.83 27.11 -5.82
N LYS A 28 4.76 26.96 -4.49
CA LYS A 28 5.82 27.37 -3.56
C LYS A 28 7.13 26.64 -3.90
N SER A 29 7.97 27.21 -4.75
CA SER A 29 9.35 26.81 -4.94
C SER A 29 10.22 27.62 -3.99
N ALA A 30 10.75 26.91 -3.00
CA ALA A 30 11.82 27.27 -2.07
C ALA A 30 11.65 28.54 -1.19
N PRO A 31 11.98 28.47 0.12
CA PRO A 31 12.29 29.68 0.86
C PRO A 31 13.58 30.29 0.28
N ALA A 32 13.48 31.50 -0.28
CA ALA A 32 14.65 32.35 -0.48
C ALA A 32 15.23 32.62 0.91
N THR A 33 16.53 32.39 1.09
CA THR A 33 17.29 32.49 2.35
C THR A 33 16.91 31.50 3.47
N GLY A 34 17.71 30.43 3.58
CA GLY A 34 17.74 29.52 4.72
C GLY A 34 17.61 28.06 4.32
N GLY A 35 18.77 27.40 4.12
CA GLY A 35 19.02 25.96 3.92
C GLY A 35 17.84 25.05 3.56
N VAL A 36 17.94 24.37 2.41
CA VAL A 36 17.03 23.29 2.00
C VAL A 36 16.80 22.35 3.20
N LYS A 37 15.55 22.27 3.69
CA LYS A 37 15.18 21.33 4.76
C LYS A 37 15.62 19.93 4.32
N LYS A 38 16.43 19.27 5.14
CA LYS A 38 16.85 17.88 4.88
C LYS A 38 15.63 17.02 4.56
N PRO A 39 15.68 16.17 3.52
CA PRO A 39 14.59 15.26 3.22
C PRO A 39 14.20 14.47 4.46
N HIS A 40 12.91 14.45 4.78
CA HIS A 40 12.42 13.70 5.93
C HIS A 40 12.62 12.20 5.68
N ARG A 41 13.49 11.57 6.48
CA ARG A 41 13.72 10.12 6.46
C ARG A 41 13.01 9.49 7.66
N TYR A 42 12.16 8.50 7.40
CA TYR A 42 11.52 7.72 8.45
C TYR A 42 12.53 6.86 9.21
N ARG A 43 12.24 6.57 10.48
CA ARG A 43 12.99 5.59 11.26
C ARG A 43 12.85 4.20 10.63
N PRO A 44 13.90 3.36 10.72
CA PRO A 44 13.79 1.96 10.30
C PRO A 44 12.58 1.31 11.01
N GLY A 45 11.85 0.44 10.29
CA GLY A 45 10.63 -0.20 10.78
C GLY A 45 9.33 0.61 10.62
N THR A 46 9.39 1.95 10.53
CA THR A 46 8.16 2.77 10.40
C THR A 46 7.43 2.52 9.07
N VAL A 47 8.17 2.35 7.98
CA VAL A 47 7.60 2.05 6.66
C VAL A 47 7.10 0.61 6.60
N ALA A 48 7.88 -0.34 7.12
CA ALA A 48 7.51 -1.76 7.17
C ALA A 48 6.19 -1.99 7.93
N LEU A 49 6.02 -1.39 9.11
CA LEU A 49 4.77 -1.50 9.88
C LEU A 49 3.56 -0.91 9.14
N ARG A 50 3.77 0.14 8.35
CA ARG A 50 2.71 0.74 7.51
C ARG A 50 2.30 -0.20 6.38
N GLU A 51 3.28 -0.84 5.74
CA GLU A 51 3.06 -1.81 4.67
C GLU A 51 2.36 -3.07 5.19
N ILE A 52 2.78 -3.61 6.34
CA ILE A 52 2.11 -4.77 6.98
C ILE A 52 0.63 -4.47 7.24
N ARG A 53 0.33 -3.31 7.85
CA ARG A 53 -1.07 -2.90 8.11
C ARG A 53 -1.88 -2.70 6.83
N ARG A 54 -1.24 -2.22 5.75
CA ARG A 54 -1.89 -2.07 4.43
C ARG A 54 -2.24 -3.43 3.84
N TYR A 55 -1.28 -4.35 3.74
CA TYR A 55 -1.49 -5.67 3.12
C TYR A 55 -2.40 -6.60 3.93
N GLN A 56 -2.47 -6.42 5.25
CA GLN A 56 -3.44 -7.15 6.06
C GLN A 56 -4.87 -6.59 5.91
N LYS A 57 -5.01 -5.33 5.52
CA LYS A 57 -6.33 -4.68 5.31
C LYS A 57 -6.89 -4.92 3.91
N SER A 58 -6.03 -5.05 2.90
CA SER A 58 -6.42 -5.23 1.50
C SER A 58 -5.83 -6.52 0.92
N THR A 59 -6.61 -7.27 0.15
CA THR A 59 -6.19 -8.53 -0.48
C THR A 59 -5.68 -8.34 -1.92
N GLU A 60 -4.98 -7.23 -2.20
CA GLU A 60 -4.40 -7.00 -3.53
C GLU A 60 -3.21 -7.95 -3.79
N LEU A 61 -3.02 -8.38 -5.05
CA LEU A 61 -1.88 -9.23 -5.40
C LEU A 61 -0.58 -8.44 -5.27
N LEU A 62 0.34 -8.93 -4.43
CA LEU A 62 1.67 -8.34 -4.23
C LEU A 62 2.54 -8.49 -5.50
N ILE A 63 2.30 -9.56 -6.27
CA ILE A 63 2.99 -9.83 -7.53
C ILE A 63 2.13 -9.37 -8.70
N ARG A 64 2.74 -8.74 -9.70
CA ARG A 64 2.04 -8.33 -10.91
C ARG A 64 1.43 -9.54 -11.63
N LYS A 65 0.18 -9.41 -12.08
CA LYS A 65 -0.57 -10.53 -12.69
C LYS A 65 0.09 -11.08 -13.96
N LEU A 66 0.61 -10.20 -14.83
CA LEU A 66 1.16 -10.58 -16.14
C LEU A 66 2.43 -11.45 -16.08
N PRO A 67 3.50 -11.09 -15.34
CA PRO A 67 4.69 -11.93 -15.25
C PRO A 67 4.38 -13.26 -14.55
N PHE A 68 3.53 -13.27 -13.52
CA PHE A 68 3.11 -14.52 -12.86
C PHE A 68 2.34 -15.43 -13.82
N GLN A 69 1.43 -14.87 -14.62
CA GLN A 69 0.70 -15.63 -15.64
C GLN A 69 1.62 -16.22 -16.71
N ARG A 70 2.70 -15.51 -17.11
CA ARG A 70 3.67 -16.04 -18.09
C ARG A 70 4.42 -17.24 -17.53
N LEU A 71 4.91 -17.14 -16.29
CA LEU A 71 5.61 -18.23 -15.61
C LEU A 71 4.73 -19.48 -15.45
N VAL A 72 3.47 -19.30 -15.07
CA VAL A 72 2.52 -20.43 -14.94
C VAL A 72 2.29 -21.13 -16.29
N ARG A 73 2.28 -20.38 -17.40
CA ARG A 73 2.11 -20.94 -18.75
C ARG A 73 3.36 -21.67 -19.23
N GLU A 74 4.54 -21.12 -18.94
CA GLU A 74 5.83 -21.74 -19.26
C GLU A 74 5.93 -23.13 -18.60
N ILE A 75 5.75 -23.19 -17.28
CA ILE A 75 5.80 -24.45 -16.53
C ILE A 75 4.75 -25.45 -17.03
N ALA A 76 3.53 -25.00 -17.31
CA ALA A 76 2.46 -25.88 -17.76
C ALA A 76 2.68 -26.45 -19.17
N GLN A 77 3.33 -25.69 -20.04
CA GLN A 77 3.64 -26.12 -21.40
C GLN A 77 4.69 -27.23 -21.41
N ASP A 78 5.58 -27.28 -20.42
CA ASP A 78 6.56 -28.36 -20.25
C ASP A 78 5.90 -29.72 -19.93
N PHE A 79 4.68 -29.73 -19.39
CA PHE A 79 3.95 -30.96 -19.05
C PHE A 79 2.98 -31.40 -20.16
N LYS A 80 2.17 -30.49 -20.71
CA LYS A 80 1.22 -30.77 -21.81
C LYS A 80 0.99 -29.52 -22.67
N THR A 81 1.08 -29.65 -24.00
CA THR A 81 1.02 -28.53 -24.94
C THR A 81 -0.38 -27.93 -25.15
N ASP A 82 -1.46 -28.65 -24.78
CA ASP A 82 -2.85 -28.27 -25.09
C ASP A 82 -3.65 -27.76 -23.87
N LEU A 83 -2.98 -27.29 -22.82
CA LEU A 83 -3.64 -26.76 -21.61
C LEU A 83 -4.31 -25.41 -21.89
N ARG A 84 -5.64 -25.38 -21.85
CA ARG A 84 -6.44 -24.15 -22.00
C ARG A 84 -6.74 -23.53 -20.63
N PHE A 85 -6.22 -22.33 -20.43
CA PHE A 85 -6.41 -21.55 -19.21
C PHE A 85 -7.63 -20.64 -19.29
N GLN A 86 -8.64 -20.89 -18.44
CA GLN A 86 -9.82 -20.03 -18.31
C GLN A 86 -9.57 -18.96 -17.25
N THR A 87 -9.86 -17.70 -17.58
CA THR A 87 -9.86 -16.61 -16.61
C THR A 87 -11.23 -16.57 -15.94
N CYS A 88 -11.34 -17.07 -14.71
CA CYS A 88 -12.43 -16.64 -13.86
C CYS A 88 -12.15 -15.19 -13.41
N GLY A 89 -13.17 -14.34 -13.36
CA GLY A 89 -13.03 -12.90 -13.12
C GLY A 89 -12.03 -12.60 -11.99
N GLY A 90 -11.10 -11.67 -12.26
CA GLY A 90 -10.03 -11.30 -11.32
C GLY A 90 -8.62 -11.74 -11.73
N GLY A 91 -8.45 -12.47 -12.84
CA GLY A 91 -7.12 -12.85 -13.36
C GLY A 91 -6.49 -14.03 -12.62
N CYS A 92 -7.30 -14.84 -11.94
CA CYS A 92 -6.89 -16.16 -11.47
C CYS A 92 -6.87 -17.10 -12.66
N VAL A 93 -5.71 -17.68 -12.94
CA VAL A 93 -5.54 -18.76 -13.91
C VAL A 93 -5.79 -20.06 -13.17
N PHE A 94 -7.07 -20.40 -12.97
CA PHE A 94 -7.44 -21.70 -12.43
C PHE A 94 -7.61 -22.67 -13.60
N CYS A 95 -6.75 -23.69 -13.67
CA CYS A 95 -7.08 -24.90 -14.40
C CYS A 95 -8.25 -25.53 -13.63
N LYS A 96 -9.48 -25.55 -14.16
CA LYS A 96 -10.54 -26.36 -13.57
C LYS A 96 -10.22 -27.83 -13.86
N PRO A 97 -9.82 -28.68 -12.89
CA PRO A 97 -10.22 -30.07 -12.98
C PRO A 97 -11.70 -30.12 -12.56
N ASN A 98 -12.50 -30.89 -13.28
CA ASN A 98 -13.78 -31.34 -12.77
C ASN A 98 -13.54 -32.07 -11.43
N ASN A 99 -13.74 -31.39 -10.31
CA ASN A 99 -14.49 -31.82 -9.14
C ASN A 99 -14.29 -30.81 -8.01
N PHE A 100 -15.41 -30.31 -7.51
CA PHE A 100 -15.50 -29.32 -6.46
C PHE A 100 -15.34 -30.02 -5.11
N ILE A 101 -14.11 -30.16 -4.62
CA ILE A 101 -13.87 -30.42 -3.20
C ILE A 101 -13.52 -29.06 -2.57
N PRO A 102 -14.36 -28.51 -1.68
CA PRO A 102 -14.09 -27.25 -1.03
C PRO A 102 -12.81 -27.35 -0.19
N TRP A 103 -11.95 -26.36 -0.32
CA TRP A 103 -10.73 -26.18 0.48
C TRP A 103 -11.01 -26.09 1.99
N GLU A 104 -12.29 -25.92 2.39
CA GLU A 104 -12.74 -26.10 3.78
C GLU A 104 -12.44 -27.50 4.32
N LEU A 105 -12.50 -28.55 3.50
CA LEU A 105 -12.20 -29.92 3.95
C LEU A 105 -10.68 -30.17 4.13
N LEU A 106 -9.81 -29.39 3.51
CA LEU A 106 -8.35 -29.48 3.71
C LEU A 106 -7.88 -28.62 4.90
N ALA A 107 -8.63 -27.59 5.28
CA ALA A 107 -8.32 -26.76 6.45
C ALA A 107 -8.64 -27.48 7.77
N HIS A 108 -9.58 -28.42 7.77
CA HIS A 108 -9.94 -29.21 8.96
C HIS A 108 -8.97 -30.36 9.24
N THR A 109 -8.27 -30.90 8.23
CA THR A 109 -7.28 -31.97 8.44
C THR A 109 -5.95 -31.45 8.98
N LEU A 110 -5.50 -30.26 8.56
CA LEU A 110 -4.22 -29.67 9.04
C LEU A 110 -4.31 -29.01 10.42
N ARG A 111 -5.50 -28.82 10.99
CA ARG A 111 -5.68 -28.30 12.37
C ARG A 111 -5.84 -29.41 13.41
N SER A 112 -5.93 -30.68 13.00
CA SER A 112 -6.07 -31.82 13.93
C SER A 112 -4.78 -32.60 14.17
N GLU A 113 -3.70 -32.35 13.39
CA GLU A 113 -2.39 -33.00 13.60
C GLU A 113 -1.44 -32.23 14.53
N GLU A 114 -1.74 -30.98 14.92
CA GLU A 114 -0.92 -30.21 15.86
C GLU A 114 -1.31 -30.35 17.36
N LEU A 115 -2.24 -31.25 17.70
CA LEU A 115 -2.62 -31.53 19.10
C LEU A 115 -2.24 -32.95 19.59
N PHE A 116 -1.35 -33.64 18.87
CA PHE A 116 -0.80 -34.92 19.34
C PHE A 116 0.71 -35.05 19.05
N SER A 117 1.50 -34.05 19.46
CA SER A 117 2.91 -34.24 19.78
C SER A 117 3.43 -33.05 20.58
N GLY A 118 3.55 -33.21 21.90
CA GLY A 118 4.14 -32.22 22.80
C GLY A 118 3.40 -32.10 24.13
#